data_AF-A0A840PQC8-F1
#
_entry.id   AF-A0A840PQC8-F1
#
_cell.length_a   1.000
_cell.length_b   1.000
_cell.length_c   1.000
_cell.angle_alpha   90.00
_cell.angle_beta   90.00
_cell.angle_gamma   90.00
#
_symmetry.space_group_name_H-M   'P 1'
#
loop_
_entity.id
_entity.type
_entity.pdbx_description
1 polymer ?
#
loop_
_entity_poly.entity_id
_entity_poly.type
_entity_poly.pdbx_seq_one_letter_code
_entity_poly.pdbx_strand_id
1 'polypeptide(L)' 'MDRRARLWLEMSRSYHQKKDSLAALQTLQRATDISEESMRCHPLSRGIAGELVARGGRLVERDARSLATRLGLIV' A
#
# COMPACT_ATOMS: atom_id res chain seq x y z
N MET A 1 7.52 -2.83 14.38
CA MET A 1 6.28 -2.97 13.59
C MET A 1 5.08 -2.82 14.52
N ASP A 2 4.46 -1.65 14.52
CA ASP A 2 3.24 -1.38 15.29
C ASP A 2 2.13 -2.39 14.98
N ARG A 3 1.52 -2.96 16.02
CA ARG A 3 0.41 -3.94 15.88
C ARG A 3 -0.71 -3.39 15.02
N ARG A 4 -1.05 -2.11 15.19
CA ARG A 4 -2.12 -1.44 14.45
C ARG A 4 -1.78 -1.28 12.97
N ALA A 5 -0.54 -0.88 12.63
CA ALA A 5 -0.10 -0.78 11.24
C ALA A 5 -0.15 -2.14 10.54
N ARG A 6 0.25 -3.22 11.25
CA ARG A 6 0.19 -4.59 10.72
C ARG A 6 -1.23 -5.03 10.37
N LEU A 7 -2.21 -4.73 11.22
CA LEU A 7 -3.62 -5.07 10.93
C LEU A 7 -4.13 -4.38 9.67
N TRP A 8 -3.78 -3.09 9.48
CA TRP A 8 -4.13 -2.37 8.24
C TRP A 8 -3.43 -2.94 7.02
N LEU A 9 -2.17 -3.38 7.14
CA LEU A 9 -1.44 -4.03 6.06
C LEU A 9 -2.09 -5.37 5.65
N GLU A 10 -2.50 -6.20 6.62
CA GLU A 10 -3.19 -7.46 6.31
C GLU A 10 -4.56 -7.23 5.65
N MET A 11 -5.28 -6.17 6.05
CA MET A 11 -6.51 -5.77 5.35
C MET A 11 -6.22 -5.34 3.92
N SER A 12 -5.18 -4.53 3.71
CA SER A 12 -4.74 -4.13 2.36
C SER A 12 -4.40 -5.32 1.48
N ARG A 13 -3.64 -6.28 2.02
CA ARG A 13 -3.35 -7.55 1.33
C ARG A 13 -4.62 -8.29 0.94
N SER A 14 -5.61 -8.35 1.83
CA SER A 14 -6.88 -9.04 1.59
C SER A 14 -7.67 -8.38 0.46
N TYR A 15 -7.74 -7.05 0.41
CA TYR A 15 -8.39 -6.32 -0.69
C TYR A 15 -7.62 -6.44 -2.00
N HIS A 16 -6.29 -6.39 -1.94
CA HIS A 16 -5.42 -6.58 -3.09
C HIS A 16 -5.64 -7.96 -3.74
N GLN A 17 -5.74 -9.03 -2.94
CA GLN A 17 -6.06 -10.37 -3.43
C GLN A 17 -7.46 -10.46 -4.08
N LYS A 18 -8.41 -9.65 -3.60
CA LYS A 18 -9.75 -9.51 -4.20
C LYS A 18 -9.77 -8.59 -5.43
N LYS A 19 -8.62 -8.05 -5.85
CA LYS A 19 -8.46 -7.07 -6.94
C LYS A 19 -9.21 -5.76 -6.72
N ASP A 20 -9.58 -5.47 -5.46
CA ASP A 20 -10.14 -4.18 -5.09
C ASP A 20 -9.00 -3.19 -4.83
N SER A 21 -8.59 -2.51 -5.91
CA SER A 21 -7.42 -1.63 -5.90
C SER A 21 -7.64 -0.37 -5.05
N LEU A 22 -8.88 0.13 -4.98
CA LEU A 22 -9.20 1.32 -4.18
C LEU A 22 -9.12 1.00 -2.69
N ALA A 23 -9.78 -0.07 -2.25
CA ALA A 23 -9.75 -0.47 -0.85
C ALA A 23 -8.33 -0.90 -0.42
N ALA A 24 -7.60 -1.60 -1.28
CA ALA A 24 -6.20 -1.96 -1.03
C ALA A 24 -5.31 -0.72 -0.85
N LEU A 25 -5.46 0.29 -1.70
CA LEU A 25 -4.72 1.55 -1.59
C LEU A 25 -5.05 2.29 -0.29
N GLN A 26 -6.33 2.51 0.00
CA GLN A 26 -6.76 3.27 1.18
C GLN A 26 -6.29 2.64 2.49
N THR A 27 -6.40 1.31 2.59
CA THR A 27 -5.94 0.58 3.78
C THR A 27 -4.41 0.57 3.90
N LEU A 28 -3.67 0.54 2.79
CA LEU A 28 -2.21 0.65 2.81
C LEU A 28 -1.74 2.06 3.18
N GLN A 29 -2.41 3.10 2.68
CA GLN A 29 -2.19 4.49 3.10
C GLN A 29 -2.39 4.60 4.60
N ARG A 30 -3.48 4.02 5.14
CA ARG A 30 -3.72 4.03 6.58
C ARG A 30 -2.64 3.30 7.37
N ALA A 31 -2.13 2.16 6.87
CA ALA A 31 -1.00 1.48 7.50
C ALA A 31 0.27 2.36 7.50
N THR A 32 0.51 3.08 6.41
CA THR A 32 1.68 3.95 6.21
C THR A 32 1.60 5.20 7.09
N ASP A 33 0.42 5.81 7.24
CA ASP A 33 0.23 6.97 8.12
C ASP A 33 0.38 6.61 9.60
N ILE A 34 0.19 5.34 9.96
CA ILE A 34 0.44 4.86 11.33
C ILE A 34 1.93 4.66 11.57
N SER A 35 2.64 4.06 10.61
CA SER A 35 4.09 3.85 10.73
C SER A 35 4.73 3.73 9.33
N GLU A 36 5.21 4.86 8.80
CA GLU A 36 5.79 4.92 7.46
C GLU A 36 7.09 4.12 7.38
N GLU A 37 7.97 4.24 8.38
CA GLU A 37 9.23 3.49 8.45
C GLU A 37 8.99 1.98 8.42
N SER A 38 8.02 1.50 9.21
CA SER A 38 7.61 0.10 9.21
C SER A 38 7.18 -0.36 7.83
N MET A 39 6.33 0.42 7.14
CA MET A 39 5.86 0.06 5.79
C MET A 39 6.95 0.18 4.73
N ARG A 40 7.87 1.14 4.86
CA ARG A 40 8.99 1.32 3.94
C ARG A 40 9.96 0.14 3.99
N CYS A 41 10.18 -0.44 5.16
CA CYS A 41 11.06 -1.61 5.35
C CYS A 41 10.36 -2.96 5.11
N HIS A 42 9.03 -2.98 4.94
CA HIS A 42 8.28 -4.22 4.79
C HIS A 42 8.13 -4.61 3.31
N PRO A 43 8.49 -5.85 2.90
CA PRO A 43 8.44 -6.24 1.49
C PRO A 43 7.01 -6.31 0.95
N LEU A 44 6.05 -6.79 1.74
CA LEU A 44 4.65 -6.89 1.32
C LEU A 44 4.01 -5.54 0.97
N SER A 45 4.19 -4.50 1.79
CA SER A 45 3.65 -3.16 1.54
C SER A 45 4.21 -2.57 0.26
N ARG A 46 5.53 -2.69 0.06
CA ARG A 46 6.20 -2.30 -1.18
C ARG A 46 5.67 -3.07 -2.39
N GLY A 47 5.48 -4.38 -2.25
CA GLY A 47 4.91 -5.23 -3.30
C GLY A 47 3.51 -4.76 -3.71
N ILE A 48 2.60 -4.58 -2.75
CA ILE A 48 1.24 -4.10 -3.00
C ILE A 48 1.27 -2.71 -3.64
N ALA A 49 2.08 -1.78 -3.13
CA ALA A 49 2.17 -0.43 -3.71
C ALA A 49 2.67 -0.46 -5.16
N GLY A 50 3.69 -1.27 -5.46
CA GLY A 50 4.19 -1.44 -6.83
C GLY A 50 3.14 -2.05 -7.77
N GLU A 51 2.40 -3.08 -7.30
CA GLU A 51 1.31 -3.67 -8.08
C GLU A 51 0.15 -2.70 -8.30
N LEU A 52 -0.20 -1.88 -7.31
CA LEU A 52 -1.21 -0.84 -7.45
C LEU A 52 -0.80 0.24 -8.48
N VAL A 53 0.47 0.62 -8.53
CA VAL A 53 0.98 1.51 -9.58
C VAL A 53 0.86 0.86 -10.96
N ALA A 54 1.28 -0.40 -11.08
CA ALA A 54 1.33 -1.08 -12.37
C ALA A 54 -0.05 -1.51 -12.90
N ARG A 55 -1.00 -1.85 -12.00
CA ARG A 55 -2.24 -2.58 -12.34
C ARG A 55 -3.49 -2.06 -11.63
N GLY A 56 -3.39 -1.07 -10.74
CA GLY A 56 -4.53 -0.57 -9.97
C GLY A 56 -5.55 0.21 -10.80
N GLY A 57 -5.17 0.66 -12.00
CA GLY A 57 -6.02 1.42 -12.91
C GLY A 57 -5.99 2.93 -12.67
N ARG A 58 -6.56 3.69 -13.61
CA ARG A 58 -6.44 5.17 -13.65
C ARG A 58 -7.01 5.89 -12.43
N LEU A 59 -8.01 5.29 -11.77
CA LEU A 59 -8.65 5.89 -10.60
C LEU A 59 -7.69 6.05 -9.42
N VAL A 60 -6.81 5.07 -9.20
CA VAL A 60 -5.90 5.03 -8.05
C VAL A 60 -4.46 5.39 -8.42
N GLU A 61 -4.15 5.54 -9.71
CA GLU A 61 -2.80 5.67 -10.24
C GLU A 61 -1.98 6.77 -9.55
N ARG A 62 -2.52 7.99 -9.46
CA ARG A 62 -1.82 9.14 -8.87
C ARG A 62 -1.46 8.88 -7.41
N ASP A 63 -2.44 8.40 -6.64
CA ASP A 63 -2.28 8.21 -5.22
C ASP A 63 -1.45 6.96 -4.90
N ALA A 64 -1.50 5.94 -5.77
CA ALA A 64 -0.63 4.77 -5.72
C ALA A 64 0.84 5.14 -5.99
N ARG A 65 1.13 6.00 -6.98
CA ARG A 65 2.50 6.48 -7.24
C ARG A 65 3.03 7.32 -6.08
N SER A 66 2.21 8.19 -5.52
CA SER A 66 2.55 8.97 -4.33
C SER A 66 2.89 8.07 -3.14
N LEU A 67 2.05 7.05 -2.88
CA LEU A 67 2.31 6.08 -1.82
C LEU A 67 3.58 5.25 -2.09
N ALA A 68 3.76 4.75 -3.31
CA ALA A 68 4.95 4.00 -3.70
C ALA A 68 6.24 4.81 -3.48
N THR A 69 6.21 6.12 -3.80
CA THR A 69 7.32 7.04 -3.55
C THR A 69 7.60 7.17 -2.05
N ARG A 70 6.58 7.35 -1.20
CA ARG A 70 6.73 7.37 0.28
C ARG A 70 7.35 6.07 0.82
N LEU A 71 6.99 4.95 0.21
CA LEU A 71 7.54 3.63 0.55
C LEU A 71 8.91 3.35 -0.09
N GLY A 72 9.53 4.33 -0.75
CA GLY A 72 10.88 4.22 -1.30
C GLY A 72 10.95 3.33 -2.54
N LEU A 73 9.90 3.32 -3.36
CA LEU A 73 9.90 2.75 -4.70
C LEU A 73 10.17 3.84 -5.74
N ILE A 74 10.83 3.45 -6.83
CA ILE A 74 11.03 4.29 -8.02
C ILE A 74 9.96 3.85 -9.03
N VAL A 75 9.04 4.74 -9.38
CA VAL A 75 7.79 4.46 -10.11
C VAL A 75 7.43 5.55 -11.11
#